data_AF-A0A2M6YMQ4-F1
#
_entry.id   AF-A0A2M6YMQ4-F1
#
_cell.length_a   1.000
_cell.length_b   1.000
_cell.length_c   1.000
_cell.angle_alpha   90.00
_cell.angle_beta   90.00
_cell.angle_gamma   90.00
#
_symmetry.space_group_name_H-M   'P 1'
#
loop_
_entity.id
_entity.type
_entity.pdbx_description
1 polymer ?
#
loop_
_entity_poly.entity_id
_entity_poly.type
_entity_poly.pdbx_seq_one_letter_code
_entity_poly.pdbx_strand_id
1 'polypeptide(L)'
;MSVATLFTIGHSNHPLEIFLELLERHAISALADVRSSPYSRFNPQFNRELLQPRLKDRAIAYVYLGDALGPRSDDPACYVNGKVQYRRLAATEKF
;
A
#
# COMPACT_ATOMS: atom_id res chain seq x y z
N MET A 1 -4.69 9.26 26.45
CA MET A 1 -4.24 8.85 25.11
C MET A 1 -5.23 9.40 24.11
N SER A 2 -4.80 10.20 23.13
CA SER A 2 -5.70 10.54 22.02
C SER A 2 -5.88 9.30 21.16
N VAL A 3 -7.11 9.06 20.70
CA VAL A 3 -7.39 8.02 19.71
C VAL A 3 -6.83 8.53 18.39
N ALA A 4 -5.90 7.79 17.78
CA ALA A 4 -5.42 8.08 16.44
C ALA A 4 -6.43 7.55 15.42
N THR A 5 -6.85 8.40 14.47
CA THR A 5 -7.74 8.01 13.39
C THR A 5 -6.94 7.43 12.23
N LEU A 6 -7.30 6.22 11.78
CA LEU A 6 -6.73 5.58 10.60
C LEU A 6 -7.76 5.60 9.46
N PHE A 7 -7.31 5.99 8.27
CA PHE A 7 -8.11 5.96 7.04
C PHE A 7 -7.61 4.86 6.11
N THR A 8 -8.52 4.28 5.34
CA THR A 8 -8.20 3.34 4.26
C THR A 8 -8.67 3.92 2.94
N ILE A 9 -7.86 3.76 1.89
CA ILE A 9 -8.22 4.20 0.54
C ILE A 9 -7.76 3.15 -0.48
N GLY A 10 -8.62 2.86 -1.45
CA GLY A 10 -8.27 2.14 -2.67
C GLY A 10 -8.28 3.11 -3.84
N HIS A 11 -7.37 2.95 -4.80
CA HIS A 11 -7.29 3.85 -5.95
C HIS A 11 -8.32 3.56 -7.06
N SER A 12 -8.93 2.37 -7.06
CA SER A 12 -9.87 1.93 -8.13
C SER A 12 -9.30 2.20 -9.53
N ASN A 13 -10.12 2.71 -10.45
CA ASN A 13 -9.75 3.29 -11.74
C ASN A 13 -9.74 4.84 -11.70
N HIS A 14 -9.61 5.46 -10.53
CA HIS A 14 -9.59 6.91 -10.44
C HIS A 14 -8.36 7.50 -11.16
N PRO A 15 -8.52 8.64 -11.84
CA PRO A 15 -7.38 9.47 -12.22
C PRO A 15 -6.55 9.83 -10.99
N LEU A 16 -5.23 9.95 -11.17
CA LEU A 16 -4.31 10.24 -10.07
C LEU A 16 -4.69 11.52 -9.31
N GLU A 17 -5.09 12.58 -10.00
CA GLU A 17 -5.44 13.85 -9.36
C GLU A 17 -6.66 13.73 -8.43
N ILE A 18 -7.69 12.97 -8.81
CA ILE A 18 -8.86 12.70 -7.95
C ILE A 18 -8.42 11.96 -6.69
N PHE A 19 -7.51 11.00 -6.81
CA PHE A 19 -6.97 10.29 -5.65
C PHE A 19 -6.22 11.24 -4.71
N LEU A 20 -5.39 12.14 -5.23
CA LEU A 20 -4.66 13.12 -4.43
C LEU A 20 -5.59 14.12 -3.74
N GLU A 21 -6.63 14.60 -4.42
CA GLU A 21 -7.66 15.48 -3.85
C GLU A 21 -8.41 14.81 -2.69
N LEU A 22 -8.66 13.50 -2.76
CA LEU A 22 -9.27 12.76 -1.65
C LEU A 22 -8.36 12.75 -0.41
N LEU A 23 -7.05 12.58 -0.60
CA LEU A 23 -6.10 12.62 0.52
C LEU A 23 -6.08 14.00 1.18
N GLU A 24 -6.03 15.07 0.39
CA GLU A 24 -6.04 16.45 0.88
C GLU A 24 -7.34 16.81 1.60
N ARG A 25 -8.49 16.40 1.04
CA ARG A 25 -9.81 16.63 1.64
C ARG A 25 -9.90 16.07 3.06
N HIS A 26 -9.22 14.96 3.32
CA HIS A 26 -9.16 14.32 4.63
C HIS A 26 -7.92 14.70 5.45
N ALA A 27 -7.17 15.72 5.02
CA ALA A 27 -5.97 16.21 5.67
C ALA A 27 -4.93 15.10 5.96
N ILE A 28 -4.81 14.14 5.05
CA ILE A 28 -3.87 13.04 5.18
C ILE A 28 -2.44 13.56 4.98
N SER A 29 -1.59 13.37 5.98
CA SER A 29 -0.18 13.77 5.94
C SER A 29 0.77 12.64 5.54
N ALA A 30 0.31 11.39 5.55
CA ALA A 30 1.10 10.23 5.15
C ALA A 30 0.23 9.14 4.52
N LEU A 31 0.72 8.53 3.45
CA LEU A 31 0.14 7.36 2.81
C LEU A 31 1.04 6.14 3.04
N ALA A 32 0.50 5.13 3.71
CA ALA A 32 1.13 3.83 3.88
C ALA A 32 0.73 2.89 2.74
N ASP A 33 1.70 2.50 1.90
CA ASP A 33 1.51 1.51 0.85
C ASP A 33 1.82 0.12 1.38
N VAL A 34 0.77 -0.66 1.62
CA VAL A 34 0.85 -2.03 2.16
C VAL A 34 0.91 -3.11 1.08
N ARG A 35 1.02 -2.73 -0.21
CA ARG A 35 1.11 -3.71 -1.30
C ARG A 35 2.48 -4.38 -1.25
N SER A 36 2.53 -5.72 -1.24
CA SER A 36 3.82 -6.46 -1.31
C SER A 36 4.65 -6.13 -2.56
N SER A 37 4.00 -5.66 -3.63
CA SER A 37 4.69 -5.06 -4.77
C SER A 37 4.00 -3.74 -5.05
N PRO A 38 4.67 -2.59 -4.87
CA PRO A 38 4.07 -1.28 -5.05
C PRO A 38 4.03 -0.89 -6.55
N TYR A 39 3.68 -1.86 -7.40
CA TYR A 39 3.63 -1.77 -8.85
C TYR A 39 2.35 -2.41 -9.38
N SER A 40 1.74 -1.78 -10.38
CA SER A 40 0.57 -2.23 -11.10
C SER A 40 0.77 -2.06 -12.60
N ARG A 41 0.55 -3.15 -13.36
CA ARG A 41 0.53 -3.10 -14.83
C ARG A 41 -0.69 -2.37 -15.37
N PHE A 42 -1.80 -2.40 -14.64
CA PHE A 42 -3.08 -1.84 -15.09
C PHE A 42 -3.26 -0.38 -14.71
N ASN A 43 -2.67 0.04 -13.58
CA ASN A 43 -2.74 1.41 -13.09
C ASN A 43 -1.33 1.94 -12.80
N PRO A 44 -0.50 2.14 -13.84
CA PRO A 44 0.91 2.50 -13.67
C PRO A 44 1.11 3.84 -12.95
N GLN A 45 0.15 4.76 -13.01
CA GLN A 45 0.20 6.03 -12.27
C GLN A 45 0.28 5.86 -10.74
N PHE A 46 -0.10 4.69 -10.21
CA PHE A 46 0.04 4.34 -8.79
C PHE A 46 1.26 3.47 -8.49
N ASN A 47 2.20 3.34 -9.44
CA ASN A 47 3.50 2.77 -9.15
C ASN A 47 4.29 3.72 -8.26
N ARG A 48 5.04 3.18 -7.29
CA ARG A 48 5.79 3.97 -6.31
C ARG A 48 6.57 5.11 -6.92
N GLU A 49 7.30 4.84 -7.99
CA GLU A 49 8.21 5.80 -8.65
C GLU A 49 7.46 6.97 -9.29
N LEU A 50 6.16 6.81 -9.61
CA LEU A 50 5.29 7.85 -10.15
C LEU A 50 4.42 8.50 -9.07
N LEU A 51 3.98 7.74 -8.07
CA LEU A 51 3.10 8.22 -7.00
C LEU A 51 3.86 9.04 -5.94
N GLN A 52 5.03 8.57 -5.51
CA GLN A 52 5.79 9.18 -4.41
C GLN A 52 6.16 10.65 -4.67
N PRO A 53 6.65 11.05 -5.87
CA PRO A 53 6.91 12.46 -6.15
C PRO A 53 5.65 13.32 -6.06
N ARG A 54 4.51 12.82 -6.57
CA ARG A 54 3.23 13.55 -6.59
C ARG A 54 2.63 13.75 -5.20
N LEU A 55 2.83 12.77 -4.31
CA LEU A 55 2.51 12.91 -2.89
C LEU A 55 3.42 13.93 -2.21
N LYS A 56 4.73 13.88 -2.50
CA LYS A 56 5.71 14.83 -1.95
C LYS A 56 5.41 16.28 -2.35
N ASP A 57 5.01 16.52 -3.60
CA ASP A 57 4.60 17.85 -4.08
C ASP A 57 3.44 18.44 -3.27
N ARG A 58 2.62 17.59 -2.66
CA ARG A 58 1.47 17.94 -1.81
C ARG A 58 1.76 17.82 -0.30
N ALA A 59 3.04 17.70 0.07
CA ALA A 59 3.49 17.50 1.44
C ALA A 59 2.92 16.25 2.14
N ILE A 60 2.61 15.20 1.37
CA ILE A 60 2.17 13.90 1.88
C ILE A 60 3.36 12.93 1.86
N ALA A 61 3.71 12.38 3.01
CA ALA A 61 4.75 11.36 3.09
C ALA A 61 4.29 10.05 2.44
N TYR A 62 5.16 9.42 1.66
CA TYR A 62 4.94 8.05 1.20
C TYR A 62 5.74 7.10 2.09
N VAL A 63 5.06 6.11 2.68
CA VAL A 63 5.67 5.10 3.53
C VAL A 63 5.39 3.73 2.93
N TYR A 64 6.43 3.02 2.51
CA TYR A 64 6.27 1.66 2.04
C TYR A 64 6.27 0.69 3.23
N LEU A 65 5.19 -0.07 3.37
CA LEU A 65 4.99 -1.08 4.42
C LEU A 65 4.65 -2.46 3.83
N GLY A 66 4.86 -2.67 2.54
CA GLY A 66 4.55 -3.94 1.85
C GLY A 66 5.34 -5.14 2.38
N ASP A 67 6.53 -4.91 2.94
CA ASP A 67 7.36 -5.99 3.50
C ASP A 67 6.84 -6.49 4.85
N ALA A 68 6.20 -5.60 5.62
CA ALA A 68 5.66 -5.90 6.95
C ALA A 68 4.16 -6.29 6.90
N LEU A 69 3.39 -5.63 6.04
CA LEU A 69 1.91 -5.73 6.01
C LEU A 69 1.37 -6.32 4.70
N GLY A 70 2.23 -6.58 3.72
CA GLY A 70 1.81 -7.13 2.45
C GLY A 70 1.49 -8.64 2.53
N PRO A 71 0.53 -9.13 1.75
CA PRO A 71 0.07 -10.51 1.84
C PRO A 71 0.98 -11.54 1.18
N ARG A 72 2.03 -11.13 0.44
CA ARG A 72 3.00 -12.03 -0.20
C ARG A 72 4.24 -12.18 0.67
N SER A 73 4.79 -13.39 0.69
CA SER A 73 6.07 -13.71 1.32
C SER A 73 7.06 -14.19 0.26
N ASP A 74 8.35 -14.05 0.54
CA ASP A 74 9.42 -14.64 -0.27
C ASP A 74 9.63 -16.12 0.05
N ASP A 75 9.00 -16.64 1.12
CA ASP A 75 9.06 -18.04 1.49
C ASP A 75 8.15 -18.90 0.58
N PRO A 76 8.71 -19.79 -0.26
CA PRO A 76 7.94 -20.65 -1.13
C PRO A 76 6.99 -21.60 -0.38
N ALA A 77 7.30 -21.97 0.87
CA ALA A 77 6.45 -22.84 1.67
C ALA A 77 5.08 -22.21 1.97
N CYS A 78 5.00 -20.87 1.93
CA CYS A 78 3.77 -20.11 2.05
C CYS A 78 2.84 -20.25 0.83
N TYR A 79 3.22 -20.95 -0.24
CA TYR A 79 2.43 -21.05 -1.46
C TYR A 79 1.95 -22.47 -1.76
N VAL A 80 0.76 -22.57 -2.37
CA VAL A 80 0.25 -23.79 -3.03
C VAL A 80 -0.36 -23.34 -4.36
N ASN A 81 0.08 -23.95 -5.47
CA ASN A 81 -0.36 -23.61 -6.83
C ASN A 81 -0.29 -22.09 -7.13
N GLY A 82 0.80 -21.43 -6.69
CA GLY A 82 1.01 -19.98 -6.88
C GLY A 82 0.13 -19.07 -6.01
N LYS A 83 -0.70 -19.63 -5.11
CA LYS A 83 -1.54 -18.87 -4.19
C LYS A 83 -0.96 -18.90 -2.78
N VAL A 84 -0.86 -17.74 -2.15
CA VAL A 84 -0.48 -17.62 -0.74
C VAL A 84 -1.47 -18.38 0.13
N GLN A 85 -0.94 -19.15 1.08
CA GLN A 85 -1.67 -19.84 2.13
C GLN A 85 -1.54 -19.03 3.42
N TYR A 86 -2.55 -18.20 3.74
CA TYR A 86 -2.49 -17.28 4.88
C TYR A 86 -2.20 -17.95 6.22
N ARG A 87 -2.69 -19.18 6.44
CA ARG A 87 -2.36 -19.95 7.66
C ARG A 87 -0.88 -20.31 7.78
N ARG A 88 -0.21 -20.57 6.65
CA ARG A 88 1.24 -20.85 6.64
C ARG A 88 2.02 -19.57 6.86
N LEU A 89 1.61 -18.48 6.19
CA LEU A 89 2.20 -17.16 6.37
C LEU A 89 2.14 -16.68 7.83
N ALA A 90 0.96 -16.81 8.46
CA ALA A 90 0.74 -16.44 9.85
C ALA A 90 1.49 -17.31 10.87
N ALA A 91 2.12 -18.41 10.43
CA ALA A 91 2.95 -19.27 11.27
C ALA A 91 4.47 -19.03 11.08
N THR A 92 4.85 -18.07 10.24
CA THR A 92 6.25 -17.68 10.03
C THR A 92 6.70 -16.65 11.08
N GLU A 93 8.01 -16.52 11.31
CA GLU A 93 8.56 -15.49 12.23
C GLU A 93 8.30 -14.04 11.78
N LYS A 94 7.85 -13.83 10.53
CA LYS A 94 7.47 -12.51 10.01
C LYS A 94 6.13 -12.01 10.60
N PHE A 95 5.37 -12.86 11.28
CA PHE A 95 4.05 -12.57 11.86
C PHE A 95 4.01 -12.94 13.34
#